data_AF-M6DDH9-F1
#
_entry.id   AF-M6DDH9-F1
#
_cell.length_a   1.000
_cell.length_b   1.000
_cell.length_c   1.000
_cell.angle_alpha   90.00
_cell.angle_beta   90.00
_cell.angle_gamma   90.00
#
_symmetry.space_group_name_H-M   'P 1'
#
loop_
_entity.id
_entity.type
_entity.pdbx_description
1 polymer ?
#
loop_
_entity_poly.entity_id
_entity_poly.type
_entity_poly.pdbx_seq_one_letter_code
_entity_poly.pdbx_strand_id
1 'polypeptide(L)'
;MGRSLGKGSRRFPGKDGGARKAHYVDLLTRATHMKSTKVEVQGPYSSISHLLGWFKNELAEAVYKIDQILARSKIDYYAEITGHYMTIFVSRNSEAQVRRLLADLSGPYIAKRTAKIAGFWREIDKPQVKSPDFNNYVFARYGESASERGDHLHYSALLFRHVDRSSYGIMEWLGSDVPHDRILKKIIEKILKDREFRDSLLTEDPDLPVLWKRR
;
A
#
# COMPACT_ATOMS: atom_id res chain seq x y z
N MET A 1 49.83 -11.45 -35.05
CA MET A 1 49.09 -10.32 -35.68
C MET A 1 47.74 -10.86 -36.10
N GLY A 2 46.56 -10.31 -35.82
CA GLY A 2 46.13 -9.11 -35.09
C GLY A 2 44.63 -9.25 -34.74
N ARG A 3 44.18 -8.53 -33.71
CA ARG A 3 42.78 -8.43 -33.25
C ARG A 3 42.01 -7.39 -34.09
N SER A 4 40.69 -7.58 -34.25
CA SER A 4 39.67 -6.57 -34.62
C SER A 4 38.30 -7.27 -34.50
N LEU A 5 37.32 -7.01 -33.63
CA LEU A 5 36.67 -5.81 -33.04
C LEU A 5 35.99 -4.87 -34.06
N GLY A 6 34.70 -5.11 -34.33
CA GLY A 6 33.77 -4.14 -34.93
C GLY A 6 32.33 -4.67 -34.96
N LYS A 7 31.54 -4.43 -33.90
CA LYS A 7 30.46 -3.43 -33.82
C LYS A 7 29.29 -3.64 -34.80
N GLY A 8 28.22 -4.20 -34.26
CA GLY A 8 26.88 -4.21 -34.85
C GLY A 8 25.82 -4.36 -33.75
N SER A 9 25.77 -3.40 -32.84
CA SER A 9 24.75 -3.32 -31.79
C SER A 9 23.37 -3.19 -32.42
N ARG A 10 22.67 -4.30 -32.62
CA ARG A 10 21.23 -4.28 -32.83
C ARG A 10 20.59 -3.85 -31.52
N ARG A 11 20.23 -2.56 -31.46
CA ARG A 11 19.29 -2.03 -30.46
C ARG A 11 18.01 -2.86 -30.57
N PHE A 12 17.79 -3.75 -29.61
CA PHE A 12 16.48 -4.36 -29.45
C PHE A 12 15.47 -3.24 -29.15
N PRO A 13 14.34 -3.16 -29.87
CA PRO A 13 13.30 -2.19 -29.56
C PRO A 13 12.76 -2.54 -28.17
N GLY A 14 12.71 -1.53 -27.28
CA GLY A 14 12.26 -1.66 -25.91
C GLY A 14 10.86 -2.26 -25.85
N LYS A 15 10.79 -3.57 -25.56
CA LYS A 15 9.57 -4.37 -25.42
C LYS A 15 8.73 -4.03 -24.17
N ASP A 16 9.15 -3.03 -23.40
CA ASP A 16 8.54 -2.68 -22.11
C ASP A 16 7.61 -1.46 -22.17
N GLY A 17 7.64 -0.65 -23.24
CA GLY A 17 6.82 0.56 -23.32
C GLY A 17 5.35 0.29 -23.64
N GLY A 18 5.08 -0.66 -24.55
CA GLY A 18 3.73 -0.98 -25.02
C GLY A 18 2.90 -1.76 -24.00
N ALA A 19 3.51 -2.76 -23.35
CA ALA A 19 2.83 -3.56 -22.33
C ALA A 19 2.46 -2.74 -21.08
N ARG A 20 3.32 -1.79 -20.68
CA ARG A 20 3.01 -0.84 -19.60
C ARG A 20 1.85 0.06 -19.98
N LYS A 21 1.87 0.67 -21.17
CA LYS A 21 0.76 1.54 -21.65
C LYS A 21 -0.57 0.78 -21.75
N ALA A 22 -0.58 -0.44 -22.29
CA ALA A 22 -1.79 -1.27 -22.39
C ALA A 22 -2.38 -1.59 -21.01
N HIS A 23 -1.54 -1.89 -20.03
CA HIS A 23 -1.98 -2.18 -18.66
C HIS A 23 -2.64 -0.99 -17.96
N TYR A 24 -2.17 0.24 -18.21
CA TYR A 24 -2.77 1.44 -17.61
C TYR A 24 -4.11 1.81 -18.26
N VAL A 25 -4.25 1.57 -19.58
CA VAL A 25 -5.54 1.72 -20.26
C VAL A 25 -6.57 0.76 -19.64
N ASP A 26 -6.18 -0.49 -19.37
CA ASP A 26 -7.05 -1.49 -18.73
C ASP A 26 -7.49 -1.08 -17.31
N LEU A 27 -6.60 -0.50 -16.50
CA LEU A 27 -6.94 0.00 -15.16
C LEU A 27 -7.91 1.18 -15.21
N LEU A 28 -7.72 2.11 -16.15
CA LEU A 28 -8.59 3.28 -16.32
C LEU A 28 -9.95 2.91 -16.93
N THR A 29 -10.11 1.77 -17.60
CA THR A 29 -11.44 1.27 -18.00
C THR A 29 -12.37 1.00 -16.81
N ARG A 30 -11.82 0.81 -15.60
CA ARG A 30 -12.57 0.64 -14.36
C ARG A 30 -13.07 1.96 -13.77
N ALA A 31 -12.53 3.10 -14.21
CA ALA A 31 -12.90 4.43 -13.76
C ALA A 31 -13.92 5.05 -14.72
N THR A 32 -15.17 4.62 -14.62
CA THR A 32 -16.24 4.95 -15.58
C THR A 32 -16.72 6.40 -15.50
N HIS A 33 -16.46 7.09 -14.39
CA HIS A 33 -16.88 8.47 -14.16
C HIS A 33 -15.72 9.47 -14.32
N MET A 34 -14.50 8.98 -14.53
CA MET A 34 -13.34 9.81 -14.82
C MET A 34 -13.55 10.61 -16.12
N LYS A 35 -13.15 11.88 -16.10
CA LYS A 35 -13.12 12.71 -17.29
C LYS A 35 -12.08 12.22 -18.28
N SER A 36 -12.34 12.46 -19.57
CA SER A 36 -11.46 11.99 -20.64
C SER A 36 -10.19 12.83 -20.76
N THR A 37 -10.29 14.11 -20.37
CA THR A 37 -9.19 15.06 -20.43
C THR A 37 -9.14 15.94 -19.18
N LYS A 38 -7.93 16.42 -18.86
CA LYS A 38 -7.70 17.37 -17.76
C LYS A 38 -8.47 18.69 -17.93
N VAL A 39 -8.82 19.06 -19.16
CA VAL A 39 -9.54 20.31 -19.52
C VAL A 39 -11.01 20.26 -19.10
N GLU A 40 -11.60 19.07 -18.99
CA GLU A 40 -13.00 18.88 -18.55
C GLU A 40 -13.19 19.15 -17.04
N VAL A 41 -12.10 19.20 -16.27
CA VAL A 41 -12.11 19.61 -14.87
C VAL A 41 -12.03 21.14 -14.83
N GLN A 42 -13.18 21.81 -14.76
CA GLN A 42 -13.29 23.27 -14.76
C GLN A 42 -12.33 23.89 -13.72
N GLY A 43 -11.45 24.81 -14.18
CA GLY A 43 -10.24 25.26 -13.46
C GLY A 43 -10.47 26.06 -12.17
N PRO A 44 -9.42 26.65 -11.57
CA PRO A 44 -8.05 26.15 -11.49
C PRO A 44 -8.00 24.78 -10.79
N TYR A 45 -7.07 23.92 -11.19
CA TYR A 45 -6.99 22.53 -10.72
C TYR A 45 -5.93 22.36 -9.62
N SER A 46 -6.26 21.53 -8.64
CA SER A 46 -5.34 20.96 -7.67
C SER A 46 -5.04 19.51 -8.03
N SER A 47 -3.84 19.04 -7.68
CA SER A 47 -3.43 17.65 -7.86
C SER A 47 -3.21 16.95 -6.53
N ILE A 48 -3.78 15.76 -6.36
CA ILE A 48 -3.62 14.92 -5.17
C ILE A 48 -2.99 13.60 -5.61
N SER A 49 -1.84 13.24 -5.03
CA SER A 49 -1.22 11.94 -5.27
C SER A 49 -1.72 10.91 -4.26
N HIS A 50 -2.15 9.74 -4.72
CA HIS A 50 -2.69 8.66 -3.90
C HIS A 50 -2.02 7.32 -4.26
N LEU A 51 -1.62 6.55 -3.25
CA LEU A 51 -1.03 5.23 -3.44
C LEU A 51 -2.14 4.19 -3.66
N LEU A 52 -2.11 3.49 -4.79
CA LEU A 52 -3.13 2.53 -5.21
C LEU A 52 -2.92 1.09 -4.71
N GLY A 53 -1.85 0.83 -3.95
CA GLY A 53 -1.42 -0.51 -3.56
C GLY A 53 -0.32 -1.10 -4.46
N TRP A 54 0.15 -2.29 -4.10
CA TRP A 54 1.39 -2.86 -4.65
C TRP A 54 1.15 -3.99 -5.65
N PHE A 55 -0.04 -4.60 -5.63
CA PHE A 55 -0.41 -5.71 -6.51
C PHE A 55 -1.44 -5.29 -7.57
N LYS A 56 -1.48 -6.00 -8.71
CA LYS A 56 -2.35 -5.64 -9.85
C LYS A 56 -3.84 -5.60 -9.52
N ASN A 57 -4.31 -6.52 -8.69
CA ASN A 57 -5.73 -6.59 -8.31
C ASN A 57 -6.09 -5.43 -7.38
N GLU A 58 -5.19 -5.07 -6.45
CA GLU A 58 -5.34 -3.91 -5.56
C GLU A 58 -5.35 -2.59 -6.35
N LEU A 59 -4.50 -2.47 -7.38
CA LEU A 59 -4.46 -1.32 -8.27
C LEU A 59 -5.82 -1.09 -8.95
N ALA A 60 -6.42 -2.16 -9.51
CA ALA A 60 -7.72 -2.07 -10.19
C ALA A 60 -8.86 -1.75 -9.20
N GLU A 61 -8.83 -2.36 -8.02
CA GLU A 61 -9.84 -2.16 -6.99
C GLU A 61 -9.76 -0.76 -6.37
N ALA A 62 -8.55 -0.25 -6.11
CA ALA A 62 -8.33 1.10 -5.61
C ALA A 62 -8.81 2.15 -6.61
N VAL A 63 -8.51 1.97 -7.90
CA VAL A 63 -9.00 2.85 -8.97
C VAL A 63 -10.53 2.85 -9.02
N TYR A 64 -11.17 1.69 -8.94
CA TYR A 64 -12.63 1.58 -8.90
C TYR A 64 -13.24 2.25 -7.67
N LYS A 65 -12.68 2.02 -6.46
CA LYS A 65 -13.17 2.63 -5.22
C LYS A 65 -13.06 4.16 -5.26
N ILE A 66 -11.94 4.68 -5.74
CA ILE A 66 -11.73 6.13 -5.94
C ILE A 66 -12.77 6.70 -6.91
N ASP A 67 -12.98 6.05 -8.07
CA ASP A 67 -13.99 6.45 -9.07
C ASP A 67 -15.39 6.53 -8.45
N GLN A 68 -15.81 5.50 -7.71
CA GLN A 68 -17.13 5.46 -7.08
C GLN A 68 -17.32 6.52 -5.99
N ILE A 69 -16.28 6.79 -5.19
CA ILE A 69 -16.34 7.81 -4.13
C ILE A 69 -16.48 9.21 -4.71
N LEU A 70 -15.69 9.52 -5.75
CA LEU A 70 -15.75 10.82 -6.41
C LEU A 70 -17.07 11.00 -7.18
N ALA A 71 -17.55 9.95 -7.85
CA ALA A 71 -18.84 9.96 -8.55
C ALA A 71 -20.03 10.18 -7.61
N ARG A 72 -20.09 9.45 -6.48
CA ARG A 72 -21.14 9.65 -5.45
C ARG A 72 -21.13 11.06 -4.88
N SER A 73 -19.94 11.65 -4.78
CA SER A 73 -19.75 13.02 -4.29
C SER A 73 -19.99 14.08 -5.37
N LYS A 74 -20.32 13.68 -6.60
CA LYS A 74 -20.49 14.55 -7.78
C LYS A 74 -19.26 15.43 -8.03
N ILE A 75 -18.06 14.89 -7.81
CA ILE A 75 -16.80 15.58 -8.03
C ILE A 75 -16.24 15.15 -9.38
N ASP A 76 -16.18 16.09 -10.32
CA ASP A 76 -15.50 15.89 -11.58
C ASP A 76 -13.98 15.80 -11.35
N TYR A 77 -13.38 14.76 -11.92
CA TYR A 77 -11.95 14.52 -11.79
C TYR A 77 -11.35 13.93 -13.07
N TYR A 78 -10.07 14.18 -13.26
CA TYR A 78 -9.22 13.49 -14.23
C TYR A 78 -8.08 12.86 -13.47
N ALA A 79 -7.53 11.73 -13.92
CA ALA A 79 -6.43 11.10 -13.22
C ALA A 79 -5.38 10.50 -14.16
N GLU A 80 -4.14 10.51 -13.67
CA GLU A 80 -3.00 9.90 -14.33
C GLU A 80 -2.38 8.87 -13.38
N ILE A 81 -2.17 7.65 -13.88
CA ILE A 81 -1.53 6.59 -13.10
C ILE A 81 -0.07 6.48 -13.52
N THR A 82 0.84 6.65 -12.56
CA THR A 82 2.28 6.47 -12.74
C THR A 82 2.80 5.48 -11.71
N GLY A 83 3.13 4.27 -12.16
CA GLY A 83 3.58 3.20 -11.26
C GLY A 83 2.47 2.77 -10.31
N HIS A 84 2.69 2.97 -9.00
CA HIS A 84 1.74 2.66 -7.93
C HIS A 84 0.91 3.86 -7.47
N TYR A 85 1.09 5.02 -8.12
CA TYR A 85 0.43 6.25 -7.72
C TYR A 85 -0.60 6.70 -8.75
N MET A 86 -1.73 7.19 -8.26
CA MET A 86 -2.73 7.92 -9.02
C MET A 86 -2.63 9.39 -8.67
N THR A 87 -2.33 10.22 -9.66
CA THR A 87 -2.41 11.67 -9.54
C THR A 87 -3.81 12.10 -9.97
N ILE A 88 -4.61 12.56 -9.02
CA ILE A 88 -5.99 12.95 -9.20
C ILE A 88 -6.06 14.48 -9.34
N PHE A 89 -6.59 14.96 -10.46
CA PHE A 89 -6.81 16.37 -10.75
C PHE A 89 -8.27 16.72 -10.56
N VAL A 90 -8.52 17.71 -9.70
CA VAL A 90 -9.87 18.19 -9.33
C VAL A 90 -9.88 19.72 -9.29
N SER A 91 -11.05 20.34 -9.28
CA SER A 91 -11.16 21.78 -9.00
C SER A 91 -10.54 22.10 -7.63
N ARG A 92 -9.84 23.24 -7.53
CA ARG A 92 -9.21 23.71 -6.28
C ARG A 92 -10.21 23.81 -5.12
N ASN A 93 -11.46 24.12 -5.41
CA ASN A 93 -12.54 24.21 -4.41
C ASN A 93 -12.88 22.84 -3.80
N SER A 94 -12.66 21.76 -4.55
CA SER A 94 -12.95 20.39 -4.11
C SER A 94 -11.75 19.72 -3.43
N GLU A 95 -10.55 20.30 -3.47
CA GLU A 95 -9.32 19.66 -2.97
C GLU A 95 -9.46 19.19 -1.52
N ALA A 96 -9.91 20.06 -0.62
CA ALA A 96 -10.05 19.72 0.80
C ALA A 96 -11.06 18.60 1.05
N GLN A 97 -12.16 18.60 0.28
CA GLN A 97 -13.17 17.54 0.35
C GLN A 97 -12.61 16.22 -0.18
N VAL A 98 -11.92 16.24 -1.32
CA VAL A 98 -11.31 15.05 -1.91
C VAL A 98 -10.23 14.47 -1.00
N ARG A 99 -9.38 15.30 -0.39
CA ARG A 99 -8.39 14.82 0.60
C ARG A 99 -9.06 14.10 1.77
N ARG A 100 -10.20 14.59 2.27
CA ARG A 100 -10.95 13.91 3.34
C ARG A 100 -11.55 12.59 2.86
N LEU A 101 -12.20 12.59 1.70
CA LEU A 101 -12.80 11.38 1.12
C LEU A 101 -11.76 10.30 0.81
N LEU A 102 -10.57 10.71 0.39
CA LEU A 102 -9.48 9.80 0.09
C LEU A 102 -8.66 9.43 1.33
N ALA A 103 -8.71 10.19 2.42
CA ALA A 103 -8.04 9.82 3.67
C ALA A 103 -8.54 8.47 4.19
N ASP A 104 -9.83 8.18 3.98
CA ASP A 104 -10.46 6.90 4.32
C ASP A 104 -10.00 5.74 3.39
N LEU A 105 -9.37 6.06 2.26
CA LEU A 105 -8.81 5.10 1.30
C LEU A 105 -7.28 4.95 1.43
N SER A 106 -6.57 6.02 1.82
CA SER A 106 -5.10 6.02 1.89
C SER A 106 -4.62 5.53 3.23
N GLY A 107 -4.31 4.23 3.29
CA GLY A 107 -3.46 3.63 4.30
C GLY A 107 -4.01 2.31 4.82
N PRO A 108 -3.18 1.48 5.46
CA PRO A 108 -3.69 0.47 6.36
C PRO A 108 -4.68 1.17 7.30
N TYR A 109 -5.94 0.72 7.29
CA TYR A 109 -6.97 1.27 8.15
C TYR A 109 -6.47 1.12 9.59
N ILE A 110 -6.11 2.24 10.25
CA ILE A 110 -5.86 2.24 11.69
C ILE A 110 -7.24 2.09 12.33
N ALA A 111 -7.70 0.85 12.40
CA ALA A 111 -8.85 0.50 13.21
C ALA A 111 -8.50 0.94 14.64
N LYS A 112 -9.20 1.95 15.17
CA LYS A 112 -9.14 2.23 16.61
C LYS A 112 -9.44 0.92 17.32
N ARG A 113 -8.43 0.35 18.01
CA ARG A 113 -8.60 -0.86 18.82
C ARG A 113 -9.78 -0.62 19.76
N THR A 114 -10.83 -1.41 19.60
CA THR A 114 -11.95 -1.40 20.54
C THR A 114 -11.49 -2.06 21.82
N ALA A 115 -10.87 -1.28 22.73
CA ALA A 115 -10.61 -1.39 24.18
C ALA A 115 -10.36 -2.76 24.87
N LYS A 116 -10.79 -3.89 24.33
CA LYS A 116 -10.38 -5.24 24.68
C LYS A 116 -9.54 -5.77 23.54
N ILE A 117 -8.23 -5.85 23.74
CA ILE A 117 -7.36 -6.68 22.91
C ILE A 117 -7.88 -8.12 23.06
N ALA A 118 -8.73 -8.58 22.15
CA ALA A 118 -9.29 -9.91 22.09
C ALA A 118 -8.99 -10.42 20.69
N GLY A 119 -8.01 -11.31 20.59
CA GLY A 119 -7.46 -11.77 19.33
C GLY A 119 -6.30 -12.72 19.56
N PHE A 120 -5.85 -13.38 18.51
CA PHE A 120 -4.69 -14.27 18.60
C PHE A 120 -3.39 -13.48 18.44
N TRP A 121 -2.36 -13.95 19.12
CA TRP A 121 -1.00 -13.45 18.97
C TRP A 121 -0.07 -14.63 18.70
N ARG A 122 0.83 -14.50 17.71
CA ARG A 122 1.76 -15.56 17.34
C ARG A 122 3.08 -14.98 16.85
N GLU A 123 4.21 -15.42 17.41
CA GLU A 123 5.53 -15.12 16.84
C GLU A 123 5.63 -15.68 15.40
N ILE A 124 6.27 -14.93 14.50
CA ILE A 124 6.51 -15.36 13.12
C ILE A 124 7.99 -15.61 12.93
N ASP A 125 8.32 -16.81 12.44
CA ASP A 125 9.68 -17.11 12.01
C ASP A 125 10.09 -16.23 10.83
N LYS A 126 11.19 -15.50 11.01
CA LYS A 126 11.80 -14.68 9.96
C LYS A 126 12.36 -15.56 8.82
N PRO A 127 12.14 -15.18 7.55
CA PRO A 127 12.76 -15.86 6.42
C PRO A 127 14.27 -15.63 6.43
N GLN A 128 15.06 -16.65 6.08
CA GLN A 128 16.51 -16.53 6.02
C GLN A 128 16.92 -15.53 4.93
N VAL A 129 17.49 -14.40 5.33
CA VAL A 129 17.90 -13.33 4.42
C VAL A 129 19.29 -12.81 4.80
N LYS A 130 20.07 -12.43 3.79
CA LYS A 130 21.36 -11.74 4.00
C LYS A 130 21.07 -10.26 4.30
N SER A 131 20.94 -9.92 5.57
CA SER A 131 20.80 -8.54 6.05
C SER A 131 21.58 -8.37 7.35
N PRO A 132 22.31 -7.24 7.55
CA PRO A 132 22.91 -6.92 8.84
C PRO A 132 21.86 -6.80 9.95
N ASP A 133 20.62 -6.43 9.61
CA ASP A 133 19.51 -6.27 10.55
C ASP A 133 18.75 -7.57 10.83
N PHE A 134 19.16 -8.69 10.24
CA PHE A 134 18.46 -9.97 10.36
C PHE A 134 18.22 -10.37 11.83
N ASN A 135 19.19 -10.12 12.71
CA ASN A 135 19.11 -10.47 14.13
C ASN A 135 18.61 -9.33 15.03
N ASN A 136 18.41 -8.15 14.47
CA ASN A 136 18.05 -6.96 15.24
C ASN A 136 16.54 -6.84 15.46
N TYR A 137 15.73 -7.54 14.67
CA TYR A 137 14.28 -7.45 14.71
C TYR A 137 13.59 -8.80 14.97
N VAL A 138 12.51 -8.74 15.74
CA VAL A 138 11.58 -9.85 15.97
C VAL A 138 10.20 -9.52 15.41
N PHE A 139 9.47 -10.53 14.97
CA PHE A 139 8.20 -10.38 14.26
C PHE A 139 7.09 -11.21 14.91
N ALA A 140 5.89 -10.66 14.92
CA ALA A 140 4.70 -11.35 15.38
C ALA A 140 3.49 -11.01 14.50
N ARG A 141 2.51 -11.90 14.49
CA ARG A 141 1.18 -11.64 13.94
C ARG A 141 0.22 -11.44 15.09
N TYR A 142 -0.56 -10.39 14.99
CA TYR A 142 -1.79 -10.27 15.76
C TYR A 142 -2.97 -10.34 14.80
N GLY A 143 -4.10 -10.89 15.23
CA GLY A 143 -5.30 -10.88 14.42
C GLY A 143 -6.56 -11.10 15.23
N GLU A 144 -7.67 -10.63 14.68
CA GLU A 144 -9.01 -10.71 15.26
C GLU A 144 -9.93 -11.27 14.17
N SER A 145 -10.77 -12.22 14.54
CA SER A 145 -11.80 -12.76 13.66
C SER A 145 -12.97 -11.78 13.51
N ALA A 146 -13.70 -11.88 12.40
CA ALA A 146 -14.93 -11.11 12.19
C ALA A 146 -15.96 -11.29 13.33
N SER A 147 -16.00 -12.46 13.97
CA SER A 147 -16.88 -12.72 15.12
C SER A 147 -16.46 -12.00 16.41
N GLU A 148 -15.18 -11.64 16.54
CA GLU A 148 -14.65 -10.95 17.72
C GLU A 148 -14.81 -9.42 17.63
N ARG A 149 -15.17 -8.90 16.45
CA ARG A 149 -15.25 -7.46 16.18
C ARG A 149 -16.68 -7.00 15.94
N GLY A 150 -16.97 -5.79 16.39
CA GLY A 150 -18.28 -5.14 16.18
C GLY A 150 -18.56 -4.75 14.73
N ASP A 151 -17.53 -4.72 13.87
CA ASP A 151 -17.64 -4.40 12.44
C ASP A 151 -17.76 -5.64 11.54
N HIS A 152 -17.70 -6.85 12.10
CA HIS A 152 -17.74 -8.12 11.35
C HIS A 152 -16.66 -8.26 10.26
N LEU A 153 -15.53 -7.58 10.41
CA LEU A 153 -14.39 -7.70 9.50
C LEU A 153 -13.26 -8.47 10.16
N HIS A 154 -12.51 -9.26 9.38
CA HIS A 154 -11.26 -9.84 9.87
C HIS A 154 -10.21 -8.74 10.01
N TYR A 155 -9.42 -8.77 11.07
CA TYR A 155 -8.29 -7.87 11.23
C TYR A 155 -7.00 -8.67 11.39
N SER A 156 -5.92 -8.17 10.82
CA SER A 156 -4.59 -8.76 10.97
C SER A 156 -3.54 -7.65 11.00
N ALA A 157 -2.56 -7.80 11.86
CA ALA A 157 -1.41 -6.92 11.94
C ALA A 157 -0.11 -7.72 11.94
N LEU A 158 0.86 -7.27 11.15
CA LEU A 158 2.25 -7.66 11.26
C LEU A 158 2.92 -6.68 12.21
N LEU A 159 3.36 -7.20 13.35
CA LEU A 159 4.07 -6.47 14.38
C LEU A 159 5.55 -6.79 14.24
N PHE A 160 6.39 -5.78 14.41
CA PHE A 160 7.82 -6.00 14.58
C PHE A 160 8.39 -5.02 15.60
N ARG A 161 9.50 -5.41 16.21
CA ARG A 161 10.22 -4.54 17.14
C ARG A 161 11.70 -4.84 17.10
N HIS A 162 12.50 -3.86 17.49
CA HIS A 162 13.91 -4.12 17.76
C HIS A 162 14.06 -5.03 18.98
N VAL A 163 15.13 -5.84 19.02
CA VAL A 163 15.37 -6.83 20.07
C VAL A 163 15.46 -6.20 21.46
N ASP A 164 16.08 -5.02 21.55
CA ASP A 164 16.23 -4.22 22.78
C ASP A 164 14.98 -3.43 23.18
N ARG A 165 13.89 -3.51 22.38
CA ARG A 165 12.63 -2.80 22.59
C ARG A 165 12.69 -1.28 22.44
N SER A 166 13.70 -0.75 21.75
CA SER A 166 13.83 0.69 21.45
C SER A 166 12.86 1.19 20.38
N SER A 167 12.44 0.33 19.46
CA SER A 167 11.52 0.70 18.37
C SER A 167 10.50 -0.39 18.09
N TYR A 168 9.31 0.04 17.66
CA TYR A 168 8.19 -0.80 17.30
C TYR A 168 7.64 -0.37 15.95
N GLY A 169 7.17 -1.32 15.18
CA GLY A 169 6.49 -1.07 13.93
C GLY A 169 5.31 -2.00 13.72
N ILE A 170 4.39 -1.54 12.90
CA ILE A 170 3.12 -2.21 12.63
C ILE A 170 2.73 -2.01 11.16
N MET A 171 2.14 -3.04 10.58
CA MET A 171 1.45 -2.98 9.30
C MET A 171 0.12 -3.73 9.42
N GLU A 172 -0.99 -3.09 9.06
CA GLU A 172 -2.34 -3.58 9.36
C GLU A 172 -3.14 -3.88 8.09
N TRP A 173 -4.05 -4.84 8.21
CA TRP A 173 -4.99 -5.24 7.15
C TRP A 173 -6.36 -5.50 7.76
N LEU A 174 -7.41 -5.24 6.98
CA LEU A 174 -8.80 -5.39 7.39
C LEU A 174 -9.60 -6.10 6.28
N GLY A 175 -10.60 -6.89 6.66
CA GLY A 175 -11.51 -7.57 5.75
C GLY A 175 -10.81 -8.59 4.85
N SER A 176 -11.10 -8.50 3.55
CA SER A 176 -10.55 -9.37 2.51
C SER A 176 -9.05 -9.16 2.24
N ASP A 177 -8.46 -8.07 2.74
CA ASP A 177 -7.10 -7.67 2.44
C ASP A 177 -6.06 -8.37 3.34
N VAL A 178 -6.52 -9.24 4.24
CA VAL A 178 -5.65 -9.97 5.17
C VAL A 178 -4.73 -10.94 4.40
N PRO A 179 -3.40 -10.75 4.46
CA PRO A 179 -2.47 -11.53 3.66
C PRO A 179 -2.29 -12.97 4.17
N HIS A 180 -2.06 -13.89 3.24
CA HIS A 180 -1.58 -15.24 3.54
C HIS A 180 -0.15 -15.22 4.11
N ASP A 181 0.21 -16.24 4.89
CA ASP A 181 1.52 -16.37 5.57
C ASP A 181 2.72 -16.27 4.61
N ARG A 182 2.59 -16.75 3.37
CA ARG A 182 3.64 -16.61 2.33
C ARG A 182 3.92 -15.15 1.97
N ILE A 183 2.89 -14.31 1.96
CA ILE A 183 3.01 -12.87 1.67
C ILE A 183 3.62 -12.17 2.87
N LEU A 184 3.18 -12.49 4.10
CA LEU A 184 3.78 -11.98 5.33
C LEU A 184 5.30 -12.21 5.36
N LYS A 185 5.76 -13.41 4.98
CA LYS A 185 7.21 -13.68 4.89
C LYS A 185 7.94 -12.78 3.89
N LYS A 186 7.36 -12.48 2.73
CA LYS A 186 7.96 -11.54 1.76
C LYS A 186 8.04 -10.11 2.31
N ILE A 187 7.04 -9.69 3.07
CA ILE A 187 7.02 -8.37 3.71
C ILE A 187 8.12 -8.30 4.77
N ILE A 188 8.24 -9.33 5.62
CA ILE A 188 9.33 -9.43 6.61
C ILE A 188 10.70 -9.36 5.93
N GLU A 189 10.90 -10.08 4.83
CA GLU A 189 12.13 -10.02 4.05
C GLU A 189 12.42 -8.59 3.55
N LYS A 190 11.39 -7.85 3.11
CA LYS A 190 11.53 -6.45 2.71
C LYS A 190 11.90 -5.56 3.89
N ILE A 191 11.22 -5.68 5.03
CA ILE A 191 11.54 -4.92 6.27
C ILE A 191 13.00 -5.12 6.69
N LEU A 192 13.52 -6.34 6.51
CA LEU A 192 14.90 -6.66 6.85
C LEU A 192 15.91 -6.11 5.85
N LYS A 193 15.56 -5.99 4.56
CA LYS A 193 16.48 -5.58 3.49
C LYS A 193 16.44 -4.08 3.18
N ASP A 194 15.29 -3.46 3.37
CA ASP A 194 15.00 -2.09 2.97
C ASP A 194 14.74 -1.24 4.22
N ARG A 195 15.75 -0.45 4.58
CA ARG A 195 15.70 0.40 5.76
C ARG A 195 14.66 1.51 5.62
N GLU A 196 14.54 2.14 4.45
CA GLU A 196 13.54 3.21 4.26
C GLU A 196 12.13 2.67 4.42
N PHE A 197 11.87 1.49 3.84
CA PHE A 197 10.58 0.81 4.02
C PHE A 197 10.33 0.47 5.49
N ARG A 198 11.31 -0.08 6.19
CA ARG A 198 11.18 -0.37 7.63
C ARG A 198 10.89 0.88 8.45
N ASP A 199 11.66 1.94 8.25
CA ASP A 199 11.58 3.17 9.03
C ASP A 199 10.21 3.85 8.82
N SER A 200 9.60 3.71 7.63
CA SER A 200 8.23 4.16 7.36
C SER A 200 7.11 3.41 8.07
N LEU A 201 7.41 2.22 8.63
CA LEU A 201 6.45 1.40 9.39
C LEU A 201 6.64 1.52 10.91
N LEU A 202 7.67 2.25 11.36
CA LEU A 202 7.88 2.51 12.78
C LEU A 202 6.81 3.46 13.32
N THR A 203 6.39 3.23 14.56
CA THR A 203 5.36 4.03 15.22
C THR A 203 5.64 4.17 16.71
N GLU A 204 5.11 5.24 17.30
CA GLU A 204 5.16 5.52 18.73
C GLU A 204 3.87 5.09 19.46
N ASP A 205 3.06 4.21 18.84
CA ASP A 205 1.83 3.69 19.44
C ASP A 205 2.10 3.07 20.84
N PRO A 206 1.57 3.67 21.92
CA PRO A 206 1.81 3.23 23.29
C PRO A 206 1.23 1.84 23.60
N ASP A 207 0.29 1.34 22.80
CA ASP A 207 -0.32 0.04 23.01
C ASP A 207 0.51 -1.12 22.41
N LEU A 208 1.45 -0.84 21.50
CA LEU A 208 2.30 -1.87 20.90
C LEU A 208 3.19 -2.58 21.94
N PRO A 209 3.90 -1.88 22.84
CA PRO A 209 4.62 -2.54 23.93
C PRO A 209 3.74 -3.46 24.77
N VAL A 210 2.46 -3.10 24.99
CA VAL A 210 1.50 -3.90 25.77
C VAL A 210 1.15 -5.19 25.04
N LEU A 211 0.92 -5.13 23.72
CA LEU A 211 0.70 -6.33 22.91
C LEU A 211 1.87 -7.30 22.96
N TRP A 212 3.10 -6.79 22.95
CA TRP A 212 4.32 -7.61 23.04
C TRP A 212 4.57 -8.21 24.42
N LYS A 213 3.85 -7.79 25.47
CA LYS A 213 3.93 -8.36 26.83
C LYS A 213 2.99 -9.54 27.08
N ARG A 214 1.95 -9.72 26.26
CA ARG A 214 1.02 -10.86 26.39
C ARG A 214 1.70 -12.13 25.88
N ARG A 215 2.27 -12.91 26.81
CA ARG A 215 2.63 -14.32 26.65
C ARG A 215 1.68 -15.17 27.47
#